data_AF-A0AA43AQ04-F1
#
_entry.id   AF-A0AA43AQ04-F1
#
_cell.length_a   1.000
_cell.length_b   1.000
_cell.length_c   1.000
_cell.angle_alpha   90.00
_cell.angle_beta   90.00
_cell.angle_gamma   90.00
#
_symmetry.space_group_name_H-M   'P 1'
#
loop_
_entity.id
_entity.type
_entity.pdbx_description
1 polymer ?
#
loop_
_entity_poly.entity_id
_entity_poly.type
_entity_poly.pdbx_seq_one_letter_code
_entity_poly.pdbx_strand_id
1 'polypeptide(L)'
;MIEFDPHHRIDLTGPWAGFSFLGDRLITPEGRELLPEDLAWLSFTTCQAEEWRRMMEAARSASSIDSSRNRLNRSDGICQRPATVVNLRDVVSPRKQRSAVAMAGPDAEPPAAVLPVPGPKRRQ
;
A
#
# COMPACT_ATOMS: atom_id res chain seq x y z
N MET A 1 -5.27 -38.68 -12.16
CA MET A 1 -5.74 -38.19 -10.85
C MET A 1 -4.57 -38.43 -9.91
N ILE A 2 -3.90 -37.36 -9.47
CA ILE A 2 -2.74 -37.49 -8.57
C ILE A 2 -3.34 -37.72 -7.18
N GLU A 3 -3.08 -38.89 -6.61
CA GLU A 3 -3.50 -39.25 -5.26
C GLU A 3 -2.64 -38.46 -4.27
N PHE A 4 -3.27 -37.56 -3.51
CA PHE A 4 -2.60 -36.77 -2.50
C PHE A 4 -2.53 -37.59 -1.21
N ASP A 5 -1.32 -38.01 -0.83
CA ASP A 5 -1.07 -38.66 0.44
C ASP A 5 -0.85 -37.60 1.54
N PRO A 6 -1.78 -37.45 2.50
CA PRO A 6 -1.66 -36.46 3.58
C PRO A 6 -0.53 -36.75 4.56
N HIS A 7 0.07 -37.94 4.51
CA HIS A 7 1.21 -38.32 5.35
C HIS A 7 2.55 -38.22 4.62
N HIS A 8 2.54 -37.79 3.35
CA HIS A 8 3.76 -37.66 2.58
C HIS A 8 4.60 -36.50 3.12
N ARG A 9 5.80 -36.84 3.62
CA ARG A 9 6.75 -35.87 4.17
C ARG A 9 7.91 -35.64 3.21
N ILE A 10 8.21 -34.38 2.95
CA ILE A 10 9.34 -33.93 2.14
C ILE A 10 10.17 -32.95 2.96
N ASP A 11 11.38 -33.33 3.33
CA ASP A 11 12.30 -32.43 4.04
C ASP A 11 12.98 -31.47 3.06
N LEU A 12 13.02 -30.18 3.42
CA LEU A 12 13.69 -29.15 2.63
C LEU A 12 15.18 -29.04 2.99
N THR A 13 15.99 -28.64 2.02
CA THR A 13 17.45 -28.58 2.15
C THR A 13 18.00 -27.17 1.90
N GLY A 14 19.28 -26.95 2.21
CA GLY A 14 19.94 -25.65 2.01
C GLY A 14 19.46 -24.58 3.00
N PRO A 15 19.18 -23.34 2.55
CA PRO A 15 18.64 -22.27 3.42
C PRO A 15 17.31 -22.63 4.09
N TRP A 16 16.61 -23.65 3.58
CA TRP A 16 15.35 -24.17 4.10
C TRP A 16 15.55 -25.39 5.01
N ALA A 17 16.79 -25.69 5.42
CA ALA A 17 17.06 -26.81 6.31
C ALA A 17 16.25 -26.71 7.62
N GLY A 18 15.61 -27.82 7.98
CA GLY A 18 14.72 -27.91 9.14
C GLY A 18 13.25 -27.58 8.84
N PHE A 19 12.95 -27.01 7.68
CA PHE A 19 11.58 -26.95 7.18
C PHE A 19 11.22 -28.25 6.45
N SER A 20 9.95 -28.65 6.48
CA SER A 20 9.46 -29.80 5.73
C SER A 20 8.03 -29.59 5.26
N PHE A 21 7.63 -30.23 4.18
CA PHE A 21 6.22 -30.33 3.80
C PHE A 21 5.65 -31.64 4.34
N LEU A 22 4.47 -31.58 4.94
CA LEU A 22 3.67 -32.75 5.29
C LEU A 22 2.32 -32.61 4.58
N GLY A 23 2.14 -33.33 3.49
CA GLY A 23 1.04 -33.10 2.56
C GLY A 23 1.07 -31.67 2.00
N ASP A 24 0.13 -30.83 2.44
CA ASP A 24 -0.09 -29.45 2.00
C ASP A 24 0.43 -28.42 3.01
N ARG A 25 0.91 -28.88 4.17
CA ARG A 25 1.34 -28.03 5.28
C ARG A 25 2.84 -27.86 5.25
N LEU A 26 3.30 -26.65 5.56
CA LEU A 26 4.71 -26.40 5.80
C LEU A 26 5.00 -26.49 7.30
N ILE A 27 5.84 -27.43 7.68
CA ILE A 27 6.35 -27.61 9.03
C ILE A 27 7.63 -26.77 9.16
N THR A 28 7.64 -25.90 10.15
CA THR A 28 8.80 -25.07 10.53
C THR A 28 9.80 -25.90 11.36
N PRO A 29 11.09 -25.49 11.44
CA PRO A 29 12.08 -26.17 12.27
C PRO A 29 11.72 -26.20 13.75
N GLU A 30 10.90 -25.26 14.22
CA GLU A 30 10.34 -25.24 15.57
C GLU A 30 9.18 -26.23 15.77
N GLY A 31 8.79 -26.97 14.72
CA GLY A 31 7.71 -27.95 14.74
C GLY A 31 6.31 -27.35 14.61
N ARG A 32 6.18 -26.07 14.22
CA ARG A 32 4.87 -25.45 13.95
C ARG A 32 4.40 -25.80 12.55
N GLU A 33 3.13 -26.13 12.42
CA GLU A 33 2.47 -26.32 11.14
C GLU A 33 1.95 -24.98 10.62
N LEU A 34 2.28 -24.65 9.38
CA LEU A 34 1.72 -23.54 8.63
C LEU A 34 0.79 -24.10 7.56
N LEU A 35 -0.47 -23.66 7.61
CA LEU A 35 -1.46 -24.03 6.62
C LEU A 35 -1.22 -23.26 5.31
N PRO A 36 -1.77 -23.75 4.18
CA PRO A 36 -1.75 -23.00 2.92
C PRO A 36 -2.28 -21.57 3.05
N GLU A 37 -3.29 -21.34 3.88
CA GLU A 37 -3.88 -20.02 4.12
C GLU A 37 -2.91 -19.07 4.84
N ASP A 38 -2.13 -19.59 5.79
CA ASP A 38 -1.11 -18.82 6.50
C ASP A 38 -0.01 -18.37 5.54
N LEU A 39 0.41 -19.27 4.65
CA LEU A 39 1.39 -18.97 3.61
C LEU A 39 0.87 -17.94 2.62
N ALA A 40 -0.41 -18.04 2.23
CA ALA A 40 -1.06 -17.05 1.38
C ALA A 40 -1.06 -15.67 2.06
N TRP A 41 -1.40 -15.60 3.34
CA TRP A 41 -1.37 -14.36 4.10
C TRP A 41 0.05 -13.78 4.23
N LEU A 42 1.03 -14.61 4.56
CA LEU A 42 2.44 -14.20 4.62
C LEU A 42 2.90 -13.66 3.26
N SER A 43 2.62 -14.35 2.16
CA SER A 43 2.96 -13.91 0.80
C SER A 43 2.34 -12.56 0.45
N PHE A 44 1.10 -12.31 0.88
CA PHE A 44 0.44 -11.03 0.68
C PHE A 44 1.13 -9.91 1.47
N THR A 45 1.47 -10.16 2.75
CA THR A 45 2.16 -9.17 3.58
C THR A 45 3.57 -8.85 3.08
N THR A 46 4.31 -9.85 2.57
CA THR A 46 5.63 -9.62 1.96
C THR A 46 5.51 -8.82 0.68
N CYS A 47 4.52 -9.13 -0.19
CA CYS A 47 4.25 -8.35 -1.40
C CYS A 47 3.94 -6.89 -1.08
N GLN A 48 3.10 -6.62 -0.07
CA GLN A 48 2.84 -5.24 0.36
C GLN A 48 4.14 -4.55 0.81
N ALA A 49 4.92 -5.18 1.69
CA ALA A 49 6.17 -4.60 2.17
C ALA A 49 7.16 -4.29 1.03
N GLU A 50 7.22 -5.14 0.00
CA GLU A 50 8.03 -4.89 -1.19
C GLU A 50 7.54 -3.70 -2.01
N GLU A 51 6.23 -3.57 -2.22
CA GLU A 51 5.65 -2.41 -2.90
C GLU A 51 5.96 -1.11 -2.14
N TRP A 52 5.85 -1.12 -0.81
CA TRP A 52 6.26 0.01 0.02
C TRP A 52 7.75 0.32 -0.14
N ARG A 53 8.61 -0.70 -0.16
CA ARG A 53 10.05 -0.52 -0.39
C ARG A 53 10.32 0.08 -1.78
N ARG A 54 9.63 -0.37 -2.83
CA ARG A 54 9.74 0.17 -4.20
C ARG A 54 9.32 1.64 -4.26
N MET A 55 8.22 2.01 -3.62
CA MET A 55 7.78 3.41 -3.53
C MET A 55 8.80 4.28 -2.80
N MET A 56 9.34 3.82 -1.67
CA MET A 56 10.36 4.56 -0.92
C MET A 56 11.68 4.69 -1.71
N GLU A 57 12.07 3.66 -2.44
CA GLU A 57 13.25 3.70 -3.32
C GLU A 57 13.06 4.71 -4.47
N ALA A 58 11.89 4.74 -5.09
CA ALA A 58 11.55 5.70 -6.12
C ALA A 58 11.57 7.14 -5.58
N ALA A 59 11.04 7.38 -4.37
CA ALA A 59 11.09 8.68 -3.71
C ALA A 59 12.53 9.12 -3.40
N ARG A 60 13.38 8.22 -2.88
CA ARG A 60 14.82 8.50 -2.66
C ARG A 60 15.53 8.86 -3.95
N SER A 61 15.30 8.09 -5.01
CA SER A 61 15.91 8.29 -6.33
C SER A 61 15.47 9.60 -7.01
N ALA A 62 14.20 9.98 -6.88
CA ALA A 62 13.70 11.26 -7.43
C ALA A 62 14.33 12.48 -6.74
N SER A 63 14.56 12.41 -5.43
CA SER A 63 15.22 13.50 -4.68
C SER A 63 16.67 13.71 -5.10
N SER A 64 17.39 12.64 -5.48
CA SER A 64 18.79 12.73 -5.89
C SER A 64 18.94 13.38 -7.28
N ILE A 65 18.03 13.11 -8.21
CA ILE A 65 18.00 13.71 -9.56
C ILE A 65 17.69 15.22 -9.48
N ASP A 66 16.78 15.63 -8.61
CA ASP A 66 16.47 17.07 -8.45
C ASP A 66 17.64 17.83 -7.79
N SER A 67 18.34 17.19 -6.86
CA SER A 67 19.54 17.76 -6.24
C SER A 67 20.73 17.93 -7.19
N SER A 68 20.83 17.13 -8.26
CA SER A 68 21.86 17.29 -9.30
C SER A 68 21.53 18.40 -10.30
N ARG A 69 20.25 18.58 -10.67
CA ARG A 69 19.81 19.77 -11.43
C ARG A 69 20.01 21.06 -10.65
N ASN A 70 19.84 21.04 -9.33
CA ASN A 70 20.07 22.21 -8.49
C ASN A 70 21.57 22.63 -8.41
N ARG A 71 22.52 21.76 -8.77
CA ARG A 71 23.94 22.15 -8.86
C ARG A 71 24.28 22.93 -10.13
N LEU A 72 23.60 22.65 -11.25
CA LEU A 72 23.82 23.37 -12.51
C LEU A 72 23.17 24.76 -12.53
N ASN A 73 22.16 24.98 -11.69
CA ASN A 73 21.48 26.28 -11.57
C ASN A 73 22.11 27.21 -10.52
N ARG A 74 23.30 26.88 -9.98
CA ARG A 74 23.96 27.68 -8.93
C ARG A 74 24.92 28.75 -9.48
N SER A 75 24.84 29.07 -10.77
CA SER A 75 25.60 30.17 -11.39
C SER A 75 24.78 31.41 -11.72
N ASP A 76 23.47 31.46 -11.42
CA ASP A 76 22.70 32.70 -11.47
C ASP A 76 21.80 32.81 -10.24
N GLY A 77 21.93 33.93 -9.52
CA GLY A 77 21.46 34.10 -8.15
C GLY A 77 19.96 33.83 -7.94
N ILE A 78 19.65 32.80 -7.16
CA ILE A 78 18.29 32.56 -6.64
C ILE A 78 18.40 32.12 -5.17
N CYS A 79 17.72 32.88 -4.30
CA CYS A 79 17.56 32.58 -2.88
C CYS A 79 17.08 31.15 -2.68
N GLN A 80 17.84 30.38 -1.90
CA GLN A 80 17.47 29.04 -1.46
C GLN A 80 16.13 29.13 -0.71
N ARG A 81 15.03 28.67 -1.33
CA ARG A 81 13.78 28.46 -0.59
C ARG A 81 13.99 27.26 0.32
N PRO A 82 13.82 27.40 1.65
CA PRO A 82 14.03 26.29 2.57
C PRO A 82 13.05 25.16 2.28
N ALA A 83 13.55 23.92 2.25
CA ALA A 83 12.73 22.73 2.09
C ALA A 83 11.72 22.65 3.24
N THR A 84 10.48 22.98 2.94
CA THR A 84 9.40 22.99 3.94
C THR A 84 8.80 21.59 3.97
N VAL A 85 8.87 20.93 5.13
CA VAL A 85 8.24 19.63 5.33
C VAL A 85 6.72 19.84 5.37
N VAL A 86 6.00 19.31 4.38
CA VAL A 86 4.54 19.44 4.30
C VAL A 86 3.89 18.12 4.71
N ASN A 87 2.91 18.19 5.60
CA ASN A 87 2.12 17.04 6.00
C ASN A 87 1.07 16.71 4.92
N LEU A 88 1.04 15.46 4.45
CA LEU A 88 0.13 14.99 3.39
C LEU A 88 -1.35 15.29 3.68
N ARG A 89 -1.77 15.28 4.95
CA ARG A 89 -3.15 15.62 5.34
C ARG A 89 -3.52 17.06 4.96
N ASP A 90 -2.57 17.98 5.06
CA ASP A 90 -2.78 19.41 4.81
C ASP A 90 -2.85 19.70 3.30
N VAL A 91 -2.20 18.89 2.47
CA VAL A 91 -2.26 18.98 0.99
C VAL A 91 -3.53 18.37 0.41
N VAL A 92 -4.08 17.34 1.06
CA VAL A 92 -5.28 16.63 0.56
C VAL A 92 -6.59 17.28 1.02
N SER A 93 -6.57 18.01 2.14
CA SER A 93 -7.73 18.72 2.71
C SER A 93 -8.43 19.72 1.76
N PRO A 94 -7.72 20.55 0.96
CA PRO A 94 -8.35 21.55 0.09
C PRO A 94 -9.17 20.92 -1.05
N ARG A 95 -8.86 19.68 -1.44
CA ARG A 95 -9.55 18.99 -2.54
C ARG A 95 -10.98 18.58 -2.18
N LYS A 96 -11.27 18.42 -0.88
CA LYS A 96 -12.61 18.17 -0.34
C LYS A 96 -13.49 19.42 -0.33
N GLN A 97 -12.88 20.61 -0.27
CA GLN A 97 -13.60 21.89 -0.22
C GLN A 97 -13.96 22.40 -1.62
N ARG A 98 -13.14 22.08 -2.63
CA ARG A 98 -13.41 22.44 -4.04
C ARG A 98 -14.52 21.60 -4.70
N SER A 99 -14.91 20.45 -4.14
CA SER A 99 -16.00 19.64 -4.68
C SER A 99 -17.40 20.07 -4.24
N ALA A 100 -17.52 21.08 -3.37
CA ALA A 100 -18.80 21.61 -2.89
C ALA A 100 -19.21 22.95 -3.56
N VAL A 101 -18.52 23.38 -4.61
CA VAL A 101 -18.98 24.51 -5.43
C VAL A 101 -19.89 23.94 -6.52
N ALA A 102 -21.18 23.85 -6.20
CA ALA A 102 -22.21 23.75 -7.23
C ALA A 102 -22.20 25.07 -8.00
N MET A 103 -21.93 25.01 -9.31
CA MET A 103 -22.07 26.16 -10.21
C MET A 103 -23.57 26.40 -10.43
N ALA A 104 -24.25 26.98 -9.45
CA ALA A 104 -25.62 27.48 -9.60
C ALA A 104 -25.54 28.96 -9.97
N GLY A 105 -25.94 29.28 -11.22
CA GLY A 105 -26.15 30.65 -11.65
C GLY A 105 -27.29 31.32 -10.85
N PRO A 106 -27.35 32.65 -10.82
CA PRO A 106 -28.16 33.45 -9.88
C PRO A 106 -29.69 33.28 -9.98
N ASP A 107 -30.21 32.41 -10.86
CA ASP A 107 -31.64 32.21 -11.10
C ASP A 107 -32.08 30.73 -11.03
N ALA A 108 -31.25 29.87 -10.45
CA ALA A 108 -31.62 28.47 -10.22
C ALA A 108 -32.27 28.32 -8.82
N GLU A 109 -33.57 28.02 -8.80
CA GLU A 109 -34.31 27.65 -7.58
C GLU A 109 -33.58 26.47 -6.88
N PRO A 110 -33.30 26.56 -5.57
CA PRO A 110 -32.51 25.54 -4.89
C PRO A 110 -33.28 24.21 -4.88
N PRO A 111 -32.66 23.09 -5.30
CA PRO A 111 -33.32 21.79 -5.23
C PRO A 111 -33.57 21.47 -3.75
N ALA A 112 -34.83 21.15 -3.43
CA ALA A 112 -35.27 20.74 -2.11
C ALA A 112 -34.31 19.67 -1.56
N ALA A 113 -33.72 19.94 -0.39
CA ALA A 113 -32.79 19.03 0.26
C ALA A 113 -33.52 17.73 0.62
N VAL A 114 -33.37 16.71 -0.23
CA VAL A 114 -33.77 15.34 0.09
C VAL A 114 -32.78 14.83 1.15
N LEU A 115 -33.29 14.56 2.35
CA LEU A 115 -32.50 13.92 3.40
C LEU A 115 -31.96 12.57 2.90
N PRO A 116 -30.68 12.22 3.18
CA PRO A 116 -30.14 10.93 2.78
C PRO A 116 -30.93 9.80 3.45
N VAL A 117 -31.52 8.93 2.64
CA VAL A 117 -32.14 7.69 3.14
C VAL A 117 -31.04 6.80 3.71
N PRO A 118 -31.13 6.37 4.99
CA PRO A 118 -30.16 5.47 5.58
C PRO A 118 -30.08 4.16 4.79
N GLY A 119 -28.87 3.81 4.35
CA GLY A 119 -28.61 2.59 3.60
C GLY A 119 -28.91 1.32 4.41
N PRO A 120 -29.14 0.17 3.73
CA PRO A 120 -29.52 -1.06 4.39
C PRO A 120 -28.42 -1.54 5.34
N LYS A 121 -28.83 -1.80 6.60
CA LYS A 121 -27.95 -2.33 7.65
C LYS A 121 -27.51 -3.75 7.29
N ARG A 122 -26.22 -4.05 7.48
CA ARG A 122 -25.69 -5.43 7.39
C ARG A 122 -26.48 -6.32 8.35
N ARG A 123 -26.98 -7.44 7.83
CA ARG A 123 -27.53 -8.53 8.63
C ARG A 123 -26.39 -9.16 9.44
N GLN A 124 -26.63 -9.34 10.73
CA GLN A 124 -25.85 -10.22 11.58
C GLN A 124 -26.12 -11.67 11.17
#